data_AF-A0A3S4FV85-F1
#
_entry.id   AF-A0A3S4FV85-F1
#
_cell.length_a   1.000
_cell.length_b   1.000
_cell.length_c   1.000
_cell.angle_alpha   90.00
_cell.angle_beta   90.00
_cell.angle_gamma   90.00
#
_symmetry.space_group_name_H-M   'P 1'
#
loop_
_entity.id
_entity.type
_entity.pdbx_description
1 polymer ?
#
loop_
_entity_poly.entity_id
_entity_poly.type
_entity_poly.pdbx_seq_one_letter_code
_entity_poly.pdbx_strand_id
1 'polypeptide(L)'
;MLDKRYFLTKDNQRTILLDLLGNMSAVLKQPWPPQLLTRLDKLLPKQGPALQQFYQAHQLLIQGDMASLTRASALLDELMRSAPDFLYIAAEKTLVDLLRNSYQPFNSEQLAQLQRDIQRLASVPELQDSPILQQIYTVEALGQGRVDEAHRAINKAIDVQMSWLNYVLLGKVYEMQGQNHLAADSYITAFNLRPGENTLHWIHNGIFQTSVSAVVPYLNNYTQQ
;
A
#
# COMPACT_ATOMS: atom_id res chain seq x y z
N MET A 1 -19.14 23.19 -7.57
CA MET A 1 -17.87 23.27 -8.31
C MET A 1 -16.77 23.45 -7.29
N LEU A 2 -15.70 22.66 -7.35
CA LEU A 2 -14.53 22.79 -6.47
C LEU A 2 -13.43 23.49 -7.27
N ASP A 3 -13.06 24.70 -6.87
CA ASP A 3 -11.92 25.45 -7.41
C ASP A 3 -11.11 25.99 -6.24
N LYS A 4 -9.86 25.53 -6.10
CA LYS A 4 -8.99 25.81 -4.95
C LYS A 4 -7.58 26.10 -5.43
N ARG A 5 -6.95 27.09 -4.79
CA ARG A 5 -5.54 27.44 -4.98
C ARG A 5 -4.82 27.24 -3.66
N TYR A 6 -4.00 26.20 -3.58
CA TYR A 6 -3.22 25.89 -2.38
C TYR A 6 -1.77 26.30 -2.60
N PHE A 7 -1.22 27.06 -1.64
CA PHE A 7 0.21 27.32 -1.57
C PHE A 7 0.84 26.30 -0.62
N LEU A 8 1.57 25.33 -1.18
CA LEU A 8 2.25 24.31 -0.39
C LEU A 8 3.50 24.90 0.27
N THR A 9 3.59 24.74 1.60
CA THR A 9 4.78 25.01 2.40
C THR A 9 5.25 23.72 3.06
N LYS A 10 6.38 23.77 3.78
CA LYS A 10 6.94 22.58 4.46
C LYS A 10 6.07 22.06 5.60
N ASP A 11 5.14 22.87 6.11
CA ASP A 11 4.41 22.61 7.36
C ASP A 11 2.89 22.50 7.20
N ASN A 12 2.33 22.81 6.01
CA ASN A 12 0.89 22.98 5.84
C ASN A 12 0.20 21.86 5.03
N GLN A 13 0.92 20.78 4.70
CA GLN A 13 0.38 19.71 3.84
C GLN A 13 -0.83 19.03 4.49
N ARG A 14 -0.79 18.77 5.81
CA ARG A 14 -1.94 18.21 6.55
C ARG A 14 -3.13 19.16 6.56
N THR A 15 -2.90 20.45 6.79
CA THR A 15 -3.97 21.46 6.78
C THR A 15 -4.64 21.57 5.41
N ILE A 16 -3.85 21.57 4.34
CA ILE A 16 -4.36 21.57 2.96
C ILE A 16 -5.15 20.31 2.66
N LEU A 17 -4.66 19.14 3.07
CA LEU A 17 -5.40 17.88 2.91
C LEU A 17 -6.76 17.93 3.60
N LEU A 18 -6.81 18.42 4.85
CA LEU A 18 -8.05 18.52 5.60
C LEU A 18 -9.03 19.55 5.00
N ASP A 19 -8.54 20.71 4.52
CA ASP A 19 -9.40 21.66 3.78
C ASP A 19 -9.94 21.00 2.52
N LEU A 20 -9.09 20.37 1.72
CA LEU A 20 -9.52 19.69 0.49
C LEU A 20 -10.60 18.64 0.76
N LEU A 21 -10.39 17.78 1.75
CA LEU A 21 -11.38 16.78 2.15
C LEU A 21 -12.70 17.43 2.59
N GLY A 22 -12.66 18.49 3.40
CA GLY A 22 -13.86 19.22 3.82
C GLY A 22 -14.63 19.80 2.64
N ASN A 23 -13.93 20.42 1.68
CA ASN A 23 -14.57 21.00 0.50
C ASN A 23 -15.10 19.92 -0.46
N MET A 24 -14.39 18.80 -0.62
CA MET A 24 -14.87 17.65 -1.39
C MET A 24 -16.15 17.08 -0.76
N SER A 25 -16.20 16.92 0.55
CA SER A 25 -17.40 16.46 1.26
C SER A 25 -18.61 17.34 0.96
N ALA A 26 -18.43 18.67 1.01
CA ALA A 26 -19.48 19.63 0.71
C ALA A 26 -19.93 19.58 -0.76
N VAL A 27 -19.00 19.58 -1.71
CA VAL A 27 -19.32 19.61 -3.15
C VAL A 27 -19.94 18.30 -3.64
N LEU A 28 -19.45 17.16 -3.12
CA LEU A 28 -19.98 15.83 -3.45
C LEU A 28 -21.24 15.48 -2.66
N LYS A 29 -21.65 16.32 -1.69
CA LYS A 29 -22.74 16.03 -0.75
C LYS A 29 -22.56 14.70 -0.03
N GLN A 30 -21.31 14.36 0.28
CA GLN A 30 -20.91 13.10 0.87
C GLN A 30 -20.18 13.37 2.20
N PRO A 31 -20.84 13.22 3.36
CA PRO A 31 -20.15 13.33 4.63
C PRO A 31 -19.11 12.22 4.76
N TRP A 32 -17.95 12.55 5.32
CA TRP A 32 -16.93 11.55 5.63
C TRP A 32 -17.37 10.73 6.85
N PRO A 33 -17.23 9.40 6.82
CA PRO A 33 -17.56 8.58 7.97
C PRO A 33 -16.61 8.93 9.15
N PRO A 34 -17.09 8.93 10.40
CA PRO A 34 -16.28 9.28 11.56
C PRO A 34 -14.98 8.46 11.66
N GLN A 35 -15.02 7.19 11.27
CA GLN A 35 -13.87 6.29 11.27
C GLN A 35 -12.73 6.79 10.37
N LEU A 36 -13.05 7.39 9.21
CA LEU A 36 -12.04 7.95 8.30
C LEU A 36 -11.32 9.14 8.97
N LEU A 37 -12.07 10.04 9.60
CA LEU A 37 -11.50 11.21 10.28
C LEU A 37 -10.63 10.80 11.47
N THR A 38 -11.08 9.82 12.25
CA THR A 38 -10.28 9.26 13.36
C THR A 38 -8.98 8.63 12.86
N ARG A 39 -9.01 7.88 11.76
CA ARG A 39 -7.80 7.31 11.16
C ARG A 39 -6.85 8.38 10.66
N LEU A 40 -7.34 9.40 9.94
CA LEU A 40 -6.49 10.51 9.47
C LEU A 40 -5.85 11.26 10.64
N ASP A 41 -6.56 11.43 11.76
CA ASP A 41 -5.99 12.10 12.93
C ASP A 41 -4.90 11.27 13.62
N LYS A 42 -5.14 9.96 13.79
CA LYS A 42 -4.24 9.02 14.47
C LYS A 42 -3.05 8.59 13.62
N LEU A 43 -3.24 8.44 12.32
CA LEU A 43 -2.27 7.83 11.41
C LEU A 43 -1.55 8.83 10.53
N LEU A 44 -1.87 10.13 10.55
CA LEU A 44 -1.04 11.12 9.87
C LEU A 44 -0.22 11.92 10.89
N PRO A 45 1.08 12.14 10.66
CA PRO A 45 1.90 12.94 11.54
C PRO A 45 1.37 14.37 11.56
N LYS A 46 1.53 15.04 12.70
CA LYS A 46 1.21 16.46 12.84
C LYS A 46 2.32 17.36 12.29
N GLN A 47 3.53 16.82 12.15
CA GLN A 47 4.71 17.53 11.67
C GLN A 47 4.79 17.46 10.14
N GLY A 48 4.79 18.60 9.46
CA GLY A 48 4.82 18.67 7.99
C GLY A 48 6.08 18.07 7.34
N PRO A 49 7.30 18.28 7.87
CA PRO A 49 8.51 17.67 7.29
C PRO A 49 8.47 16.14 7.28
N ALA A 50 7.97 15.52 8.36
CA ALA A 50 7.81 14.07 8.45
C ALA A 50 6.80 13.56 7.41
N LEU A 51 5.71 14.31 7.19
CA LEU A 51 4.72 13.96 6.18
C LEU A 51 5.29 14.03 4.75
N GLN A 52 6.14 15.01 4.47
CA GLN A 52 6.80 15.13 3.16
C GLN A 52 7.73 13.92 2.89
N GLN A 53 8.58 13.56 3.85
CA GLN A 53 9.47 12.41 3.71
C GLN A 53 8.70 11.10 3.59
N PHE A 54 7.62 10.95 4.36
CA PHE A 54 6.72 9.81 4.25
C PHE A 54 6.11 9.69 2.86
N TYR A 55 5.58 10.78 2.27
CA TYR A 55 5.05 10.75 0.91
C TYR A 55 6.12 10.41 -0.14
N GLN A 56 7.37 10.82 0.08
CA GLN A 56 8.47 10.44 -0.80
C GLN A 56 8.73 8.92 -0.74
N ALA A 57 8.75 8.33 0.46
CA ALA A 57 8.86 6.88 0.62
C ALA A 57 7.67 6.14 0.00
N HIS A 58 6.45 6.66 0.20
CA HIS A 58 5.24 6.09 -0.38
C HIS A 58 5.24 6.10 -1.91
N GLN A 59 5.75 7.17 -2.52
CA GLN A 59 5.89 7.25 -3.98
C GLN A 59 6.88 6.22 -4.53
N LEU A 60 7.93 5.89 -3.77
CA LEU A 60 8.89 4.84 -4.14
C LEU A 60 8.27 3.44 -3.98
N LEU A 61 7.46 3.21 -2.94
CA LEU A 61 6.63 1.99 -2.84
C LEU A 61 5.72 1.84 -4.06
N ILE A 62 5.08 2.93 -4.47
CA ILE A 62 4.23 2.97 -5.66
C ILE A 62 4.97 2.54 -6.94
N GLN A 63 6.25 2.91 -7.11
CA GLN A 63 7.07 2.51 -8.25
C GLN A 63 7.37 1.01 -8.22
N GLY A 64 7.65 0.45 -7.04
CA GLY A 64 7.65 -0.99 -6.79
C GLY A 64 8.84 -1.77 -7.35
N ASP A 65 9.76 -1.15 -8.10
CA ASP A 65 11.01 -1.81 -8.48
C ASP A 65 11.96 -1.93 -7.26
N MET A 66 12.90 -2.86 -7.34
CA MET A 66 13.79 -3.17 -6.22
C MET A 66 14.59 -1.96 -5.71
N ALA A 67 15.06 -1.08 -6.62
CA ALA A 67 15.84 0.08 -6.23
C ALA A 67 14.95 1.09 -5.48
N SER A 68 13.73 1.32 -5.98
CA SER A 68 12.74 2.17 -5.32
C SER A 68 12.33 1.62 -3.95
N LEU A 69 12.00 0.33 -3.85
CA LEU A 69 11.67 -0.30 -2.57
C LEU A 69 12.83 -0.23 -1.56
N THR A 70 14.06 -0.42 -2.01
CA THR A 70 15.24 -0.30 -1.14
C THR A 70 15.40 1.13 -0.63
N ARG A 71 15.21 2.13 -1.49
CA ARG A 71 15.25 3.54 -1.08
C ARG A 71 14.08 3.91 -0.16
N ALA A 72 12.89 3.37 -0.40
CA ALA A 72 11.72 3.55 0.46
C ALA A 72 12.01 3.03 1.87
N SER A 73 12.54 1.80 1.99
CA SER A 73 12.90 1.19 3.27
C SER A 73 13.91 2.04 4.05
N ALA A 74 14.95 2.56 3.37
CA ALA A 74 15.95 3.43 4.00
C ALA A 74 15.34 4.75 4.51
N LEU A 75 14.50 5.42 3.71
CA LEU A 75 13.82 6.65 4.12
C LEU A 75 12.88 6.42 5.30
N LEU A 76 12.15 5.31 5.31
CA LEU A 76 11.25 4.96 6.41
C LEU A 76 12.04 4.63 7.69
N ASP A 77 13.20 3.99 7.57
CA ASP A 77 14.10 3.72 8.71
C ASP A 77 14.63 5.02 9.34
N GLU A 78 15.02 6.00 8.54
CA GLU A 78 15.39 7.33 9.01
C GLU A 78 14.21 8.04 9.68
N LEU A 79 13.02 7.95 9.07
CA LEU A 79 11.81 8.60 9.57
C LEU A 79 11.33 8.00 10.90
N MET A 80 11.48 6.69 11.10
CA MET A 80 11.19 6.04 12.38
C MET A 80 12.04 6.61 13.52
N ARG A 81 13.26 7.08 13.25
CA ARG A 81 14.14 7.71 14.25
C ARG A 81 13.74 9.16 14.52
N SER A 82 13.33 9.92 13.50
CA SER A 82 13.02 11.34 13.62
C SER A 82 11.56 11.62 14.03
N ALA A 83 10.64 10.68 13.79
CA ALA A 83 9.22 10.78 14.11
C ALA A 83 8.69 9.47 14.75
N PRO A 84 9.17 9.08 15.95
CA PRO A 84 8.83 7.79 16.56
C PRO A 84 7.34 7.63 16.90
N ASP A 85 6.61 8.73 17.10
CA ASP A 85 5.17 8.72 17.39
C ASP A 85 4.30 8.45 16.14
N PHE A 86 4.90 8.49 14.94
CA PHE A 86 4.18 8.25 13.70
C PHE A 86 4.14 6.75 13.39
N LEU A 87 3.21 6.05 14.07
CA LEU A 87 3.09 4.58 14.08
C LEU A 87 2.97 3.93 12.69
N TYR A 88 2.39 4.62 11.72
CA TYR A 88 2.19 4.07 10.38
C TYR A 88 3.50 3.84 9.61
N ILE A 89 4.58 4.57 9.95
CA ILE A 89 5.88 4.39 9.29
C ILE A 89 6.37 2.95 9.45
N ALA A 90 6.22 2.39 10.65
CA ALA A 90 6.63 1.02 10.92
C ALA A 90 5.85 0.03 10.06
N ALA A 91 4.54 0.22 9.91
CA ALA A 91 3.71 -0.62 9.05
C ALA A 91 4.13 -0.53 7.57
N GLU A 92 4.34 0.69 7.04
CA GLU A 92 4.77 0.86 5.66
C GLU A 92 6.16 0.30 5.41
N LYS A 93 7.08 0.45 6.37
CA LYS A 93 8.41 -0.14 6.29
C LYS A 93 8.33 -1.67 6.27
N THR A 94 7.55 -2.28 7.15
CA THR A 94 7.38 -3.74 7.17
C THR A 94 6.77 -4.27 5.88
N LEU A 95 5.77 -3.57 5.30
CA LEU A 95 5.22 -3.93 4.00
C LEU A 95 6.30 -3.84 2.90
N VAL A 96 7.04 -2.72 2.83
CA VAL A 96 8.14 -2.54 1.88
C VAL A 96 9.20 -3.65 2.02
N ASP A 97 9.59 -4.00 3.25
CA ASP A 97 10.61 -5.02 3.49
C ASP A 97 10.12 -6.44 3.13
N LEU A 98 8.84 -6.75 3.36
CA LEU A 98 8.21 -7.98 2.86
C LEU A 98 8.25 -8.05 1.33
N LEU A 99 7.92 -6.94 0.66
CA LEU A 99 7.98 -6.83 -0.79
C LEU A 99 9.42 -6.98 -1.28
N ARG A 100 10.41 -6.34 -0.66
CA ARG A 100 11.83 -6.53 -1.01
C ARG A 100 12.26 -7.99 -0.90
N ASN A 101 11.84 -8.67 0.18
CA ASN A 101 12.13 -10.08 0.39
C ASN A 101 11.53 -10.98 -0.72
N SER A 102 10.40 -10.59 -1.33
CA SER A 102 9.83 -11.36 -2.45
C SER A 102 10.66 -11.26 -3.73
N TYR A 103 11.36 -10.13 -3.95
CA TYR A 103 12.24 -9.96 -5.11
C TYR A 103 13.63 -10.54 -4.86
N GLN A 104 14.17 -10.34 -3.65
CA GLN A 104 15.47 -10.86 -3.23
C GLN A 104 15.36 -11.40 -1.80
N PRO A 105 15.36 -12.73 -1.64
CA PRO A 105 15.23 -13.36 -0.33
C PRO A 105 16.26 -12.84 0.68
N PHE A 106 15.75 -12.48 1.85
CA PHE A 106 16.53 -12.06 2.99
C PHE A 106 17.27 -13.24 3.64
N ASN A 107 18.35 -12.92 4.34
CA ASN A 107 19.02 -13.92 5.18
C ASN A 107 18.21 -14.21 6.46
N SER A 108 18.61 -15.25 7.20
CA SER A 108 17.88 -15.71 8.39
C SER A 108 17.73 -14.64 9.49
N GLU A 109 18.73 -13.77 9.66
CA GLU A 109 18.67 -12.69 10.65
C GLU A 109 17.65 -11.63 10.26
N GLN A 110 17.67 -11.21 8.99
CA GLN A 110 16.72 -10.27 8.42
C GLN A 110 15.29 -10.82 8.45
N LEU A 111 15.09 -12.11 8.16
CA LEU A 111 13.78 -12.76 8.27
C LEU A 111 13.28 -12.80 9.71
N ALA A 112 14.15 -13.11 10.68
CA ALA A 112 13.80 -13.08 12.10
C ALA A 112 13.44 -11.66 12.56
N GLN A 113 14.14 -10.63 12.07
CA GLN A 113 13.78 -9.24 12.35
C GLN A 113 12.41 -8.88 11.76
N LEU A 114 12.15 -9.25 10.49
CA LEU A 114 10.88 -8.97 9.84
C LEU A 114 9.70 -9.62 10.57
N GLN A 115 9.87 -10.87 11.05
CA GLN A 115 8.89 -11.56 11.88
C GLN A 115 8.62 -10.81 13.20
N ARG A 116 9.67 -10.31 13.88
CA ARG A 116 9.51 -9.50 15.09
C ARG A 116 8.76 -8.19 14.81
N ASP A 117 9.02 -7.56 13.67
CA ASP A 117 8.35 -6.32 13.28
C ASP A 117 6.86 -6.57 13.02
N ILE A 118 6.51 -7.64 12.30
CA ILE A 118 5.11 -8.06 12.08
C ILE A 118 4.39 -8.32 13.42
N GLN A 119 5.02 -9.05 14.34
CA GLN A 119 4.46 -9.32 15.68
C GLN A 119 4.26 -8.04 16.50
N ARG A 120 5.19 -7.09 16.40
CA ARG A 120 5.06 -5.79 17.07
C ARG A 120 3.91 -4.98 16.50
N LEU A 121 3.73 -4.95 15.18
CA LEU A 121 2.61 -4.23 14.57
C LEU A 121 1.26 -4.84 14.98
N ALA A 122 1.20 -6.16 15.13
CA ALA A 122 0.02 -6.87 15.60
C ALA A 122 -0.38 -6.51 17.05
N SER A 123 0.52 -5.93 17.86
CA SER A 123 0.20 -5.47 19.22
C SER A 123 -0.20 -3.99 19.29
N VAL A 124 -0.13 -3.24 18.19
CA VAL A 124 -0.51 -1.81 18.13
C VAL A 124 -2.03 -1.69 17.93
N PRO A 125 -2.79 -1.15 18.91
CA PRO A 125 -4.24 -1.04 18.81
C PRO A 125 -4.73 -0.19 17.63
N GLU A 126 -4.02 0.89 17.30
CA GLU A 126 -4.38 1.82 16.23
C GLU A 126 -4.24 1.21 14.82
N LEU A 127 -3.45 0.15 14.69
CA LEU A 127 -3.26 -0.58 13.44
C LEU A 127 -4.18 -1.81 13.32
N GLN A 128 -4.92 -2.16 14.38
CA GLN A 128 -5.95 -3.19 14.30
C GLN A 128 -6.99 -2.78 13.25
N ASP A 129 -7.38 -3.75 12.42
CA ASP A 129 -8.29 -3.55 11.30
C ASP A 129 -7.85 -2.46 10.29
N SER A 130 -6.56 -2.08 10.32
CA SER A 130 -6.00 -1.21 9.30
C SER A 130 -5.76 -1.99 8.00
N PRO A 131 -5.98 -1.37 6.84
CA PRO A 131 -5.78 -2.03 5.56
C PRO A 131 -4.31 -2.43 5.37
N ILE A 132 -3.37 -1.64 5.88
CA ILE A 132 -1.93 -1.94 5.77
C ILE A 132 -1.51 -3.18 6.56
N LEU A 133 -2.09 -3.41 7.74
CA LEU A 133 -1.81 -4.63 8.51
C LEU A 133 -2.32 -5.87 7.77
N GLN A 134 -3.49 -5.77 7.13
CA GLN A 134 -4.02 -6.85 6.30
C GLN A 134 -3.20 -7.06 5.01
N GLN A 135 -2.66 -6.00 4.41
CA GLN A 135 -1.70 -6.10 3.29
C GLN A 135 -0.43 -6.85 3.71
N ILE A 136 0.13 -6.52 4.87
CA ILE A 136 1.31 -7.20 5.46
C ILE A 136 1.03 -8.70 5.59
N TYR A 137 -0.08 -9.09 6.21
CA TYR A 137 -0.46 -10.51 6.35
C TYR A 137 -0.67 -11.19 4.99
N THR A 138 -1.24 -10.48 4.02
CA THR A 138 -1.43 -11.01 2.67
C THR A 138 -0.08 -11.33 2.02
N VAL A 139 0.86 -10.39 2.04
CA VAL A 139 2.17 -10.55 1.42
C VAL A 139 3.01 -11.61 2.13
N GLU A 140 2.98 -11.64 3.46
CA GLU A 140 3.64 -12.68 4.26
C GLU A 140 3.11 -14.07 3.91
N ALA A 141 1.78 -14.23 3.90
CA ALA A 141 1.14 -15.50 3.60
C ALA A 141 1.41 -15.96 2.16
N LEU A 142 1.38 -15.05 1.18
CA LEU A 142 1.77 -15.36 -0.20
C LEU A 142 3.23 -15.83 -0.29
N GLY A 143 4.16 -15.12 0.37
CA GLY A 143 5.58 -15.49 0.39
C GLY A 143 5.85 -16.85 1.06
N GLN A 144 4.90 -17.34 1.88
CA GLN A 144 4.98 -18.62 2.58
C GLN A 144 4.05 -19.68 1.97
N GLY A 145 3.42 -19.39 0.82
CA GLY A 145 2.52 -20.31 0.11
C GLY A 145 1.19 -20.59 0.84
N ARG A 146 0.83 -19.81 1.86
CA ARG A 146 -0.42 -19.96 2.64
C ARG A 146 -1.56 -19.20 1.98
N VAL A 147 -2.01 -19.71 0.85
CA VAL A 147 -2.94 -19.02 -0.05
C VAL A 147 -4.30 -18.70 0.60
N ASP A 148 -4.84 -19.60 1.42
CA ASP A 148 -6.12 -19.38 2.10
C ASP A 148 -6.05 -18.26 3.14
N GLU A 149 -4.91 -18.12 3.83
CA GLU A 149 -4.67 -17.03 4.77
C GLU A 149 -4.53 -15.70 4.03
N ALA A 150 -3.76 -15.69 2.93
CA ALA A 150 -3.63 -14.52 2.07
C ALA A 150 -5.00 -14.06 1.54
N HIS A 151 -5.85 -15.00 1.10
CA HIS A 151 -7.18 -14.71 0.60
C HIS A 151 -8.10 -14.09 1.67
N ARG A 152 -8.06 -14.61 2.90
CA ARG A 152 -8.83 -14.01 4.01
C ARG A 152 -8.33 -12.61 4.37
N ALA A 153 -7.02 -12.43 4.45
CA ALA A 153 -6.41 -11.14 4.79
C ALA A 153 -6.74 -10.08 3.74
N ILE A 154 -6.60 -10.40 2.46
CA ILE A 154 -6.81 -9.40 1.41
C ILE A 154 -8.26 -8.95 1.29
N ASN A 155 -9.23 -9.85 1.48
CA ASN A 155 -10.65 -9.49 1.50
C ASN A 155 -10.96 -8.52 2.66
N LYS A 156 -10.40 -8.76 3.85
CA LYS A 156 -10.52 -7.80 4.97
C LYS A 156 -9.91 -6.43 4.63
N ALA A 157 -8.77 -6.42 3.91
CA ALA A 157 -8.15 -5.16 3.49
C ALA A 157 -9.07 -4.39 2.52
N ILE A 158 -9.74 -5.09 1.60
CA ILE A 158 -10.66 -4.51 0.61
C ILE A 158 -11.95 -3.99 1.25
N ASP A 159 -12.51 -4.73 2.21
CA ASP A 159 -13.68 -4.28 2.99
C ASP A 159 -13.43 -2.93 3.68
N VAL A 160 -12.18 -2.70 4.08
CA VAL A 160 -11.77 -1.46 4.76
C VAL A 160 -11.33 -0.38 3.77
N GLN A 161 -10.64 -0.77 2.69
CA GLN A 161 -10.09 0.15 1.69
C GLN A 161 -10.06 -0.47 0.30
N MET A 162 -10.89 0.07 -0.60
CA MET A 162 -10.77 -0.16 -2.03
C MET A 162 -9.52 0.58 -2.56
N SER A 163 -8.46 -0.15 -2.92
CA SER A 163 -7.23 0.43 -3.46
C SER A 163 -6.65 -0.44 -4.57
N TRP A 164 -5.95 0.19 -5.51
CA TRP A 164 -5.32 -0.51 -6.62
C TRP A 164 -4.36 -1.61 -6.13
N LEU A 165 -3.55 -1.34 -5.08
CA LEU A 165 -2.62 -2.32 -4.52
C LEU A 165 -3.35 -3.52 -3.91
N ASN A 166 -4.48 -3.31 -3.22
CA ASN A 166 -5.26 -4.41 -2.68
C ASN A 166 -5.79 -5.33 -3.79
N TYR A 167 -6.23 -4.76 -4.91
CA TYR A 167 -6.69 -5.55 -6.05
C TYR A 167 -5.55 -6.23 -6.81
N VAL A 168 -4.33 -5.65 -6.84
CA VAL A 168 -3.15 -6.37 -7.31
C VAL A 168 -2.89 -7.59 -6.42
N LEU A 169 -2.85 -7.42 -5.10
CA LEU A 169 -2.61 -8.52 -4.17
C LEU A 169 -3.70 -9.59 -4.25
N LEU A 170 -4.97 -9.21 -4.44
CA LEU A 170 -6.06 -10.16 -4.66
C LEU A 170 -5.86 -10.93 -5.97
N GLY A 171 -5.43 -10.28 -7.04
CA GLY A 171 -5.07 -10.95 -8.29
C GLY A 171 -3.95 -11.99 -8.09
N LYS A 172 -2.92 -11.65 -7.30
CA LYS A 172 -1.83 -12.57 -6.94
C LYS A 172 -2.33 -13.77 -6.15
N VAL A 173 -3.26 -13.56 -5.22
CA VAL A 173 -3.94 -14.65 -4.51
C VAL A 173 -4.66 -15.57 -5.49
N TYR A 174 -5.48 -15.02 -6.39
CA TYR A 174 -6.23 -15.83 -7.36
C TYR A 174 -5.33 -16.59 -8.33
N GLU A 175 -4.23 -16.01 -8.81
CA GLU A 175 -3.25 -16.74 -9.62
C GLU A 175 -2.65 -17.92 -8.86
N MET A 176 -2.28 -17.73 -7.58
CA MET A 176 -1.74 -18.79 -6.76
C MET A 176 -2.78 -19.89 -6.45
N GLN A 177 -4.08 -19.58 -6.54
CA GLN A 177 -5.19 -20.54 -6.49
C GLN A 177 -5.48 -21.22 -7.84
N GLY A 178 -4.82 -20.81 -8.93
CA GLY A 178 -5.13 -21.27 -10.29
C GLY A 178 -6.42 -20.67 -10.88
N GLN A 179 -6.96 -19.60 -10.29
CA GLN A 179 -8.21 -18.95 -10.68
C GLN A 179 -7.93 -17.74 -11.60
N ASN A 180 -7.29 -17.99 -12.75
CA ASN A 180 -6.77 -16.91 -13.62
C ASN A 180 -7.83 -15.91 -14.09
N HIS A 181 -9.09 -16.34 -14.24
CA HIS A 181 -10.19 -15.44 -14.61
C HIS A 181 -10.46 -14.38 -13.51
N LEU A 182 -10.50 -14.80 -12.24
CA LEU A 182 -10.67 -13.89 -11.10
C LEU A 182 -9.42 -13.04 -10.86
N ALA A 183 -8.24 -13.59 -11.15
CA ALA A 183 -7.02 -12.80 -11.17
C ALA A 183 -7.08 -11.68 -12.21
N ALA A 184 -7.51 -11.99 -13.43
CA ALA A 184 -7.67 -11.01 -14.50
C ALA A 184 -8.64 -9.89 -14.11
N ASP A 185 -9.81 -10.24 -13.57
CA ASP A 185 -10.81 -9.26 -13.11
C ASP A 185 -10.25 -8.35 -12.00
N SER A 186 -9.47 -8.93 -11.08
CA SER A 186 -8.82 -8.19 -10.00
C SER A 186 -7.75 -7.23 -10.54
N TYR A 187 -6.93 -7.67 -11.50
CA TYR A 187 -5.93 -6.81 -12.14
C TYR A 187 -6.52 -5.69 -12.98
N ILE A 188 -7.61 -5.97 -13.72
CA ILE A 188 -8.36 -4.93 -14.43
C ILE A 188 -8.94 -3.92 -13.44
N THR A 189 -9.48 -4.38 -12.31
CA THR A 189 -9.99 -3.50 -11.26
C THR A 189 -8.88 -2.63 -10.66
N ALA A 190 -7.70 -3.20 -10.39
CA ALA A 190 -6.54 -2.44 -9.93
C ALA A 190 -6.15 -1.34 -10.93
N PHE A 191 -6.08 -1.69 -12.22
CA PHE A 191 -5.74 -0.74 -13.29
C PHE A 191 -6.81 0.36 -13.44
N ASN A 192 -8.09 0.04 -13.31
CA ASN A 192 -9.17 1.04 -13.34
C ASN A 192 -9.10 2.00 -12.15
N LEU A 193 -8.72 1.51 -10.96
CA LEU A 193 -8.53 2.35 -9.77
C LEU A 193 -7.34 3.29 -9.91
N ARG A 194 -6.28 2.86 -10.60
CA ARG A 194 -5.09 3.68 -10.86
C ARG A 194 -4.39 3.24 -12.15
N PRO A 195 -4.74 3.80 -13.31
CA PRO A 195 -4.13 3.40 -14.56
C PRO A 195 -2.69 3.93 -14.67
N GLY A 196 -1.85 3.15 -15.34
CA GLY A 196 -0.48 3.53 -15.71
C GLY A 196 0.61 2.55 -15.27
N GLU A 197 1.84 2.88 -15.62
CA GLU A 197 3.04 2.03 -15.50
C GLU A 197 3.27 1.45 -14.11
N ASN A 198 3.06 2.25 -13.06
CA ASN A 198 3.26 1.77 -11.69
C ASN A 198 2.37 0.55 -11.38
N THR A 199 1.08 0.63 -11.74
CA THR A 199 0.15 -0.48 -11.47
C THR A 199 0.47 -1.67 -12.35
N LEU A 200 0.84 -1.47 -13.62
CA LEU A 200 1.27 -2.54 -14.52
C LEU A 200 2.53 -3.23 -14.03
N HIS A 201 3.51 -2.48 -13.52
CA HIS A 201 4.72 -3.02 -12.91
C HIS A 201 4.37 -3.92 -11.73
N TRP A 202 3.46 -3.49 -10.87
CA TRP A 202 2.98 -4.28 -9.73
C TRP A 202 2.23 -5.56 -10.16
N ILE A 203 1.39 -5.48 -11.19
CA ILE A 203 0.74 -6.66 -11.78
C ILE A 203 1.79 -7.62 -12.33
N HIS A 204 2.75 -7.12 -13.11
CA HIS A 204 3.75 -7.96 -13.76
C HIS A 204 4.76 -8.57 -12.77
N ASN A 205 5.20 -7.81 -11.77
CA ASN A 205 6.40 -8.15 -10.98
C ASN A 205 6.14 -8.35 -9.48
N GLY A 206 5.03 -7.85 -8.95
CA GLY A 206 4.78 -7.85 -7.51
C GLY A 206 4.66 -9.26 -6.95
N ILE A 207 5.41 -9.56 -5.89
CA ILE A 207 5.50 -10.87 -5.21
C ILE A 207 6.12 -11.98 -6.07
N PHE A 208 5.52 -12.27 -7.22
CA PHE A 208 6.00 -13.18 -8.24
C PHE A 208 5.60 -12.66 -9.62
N GLN A 209 6.25 -13.17 -10.67
CA GLN A 209 5.99 -12.71 -12.03
C GLN A 209 4.65 -13.22 -12.57
N THR A 210 3.89 -12.33 -13.19
CA THR A 210 2.63 -12.63 -13.88
C THR A 210 2.80 -12.38 -15.36
N SER A 211 2.48 -13.37 -16.18
CA SER A 211 2.38 -13.17 -17.62
C SER A 211 1.10 -12.42 -17.95
N VAL A 212 1.22 -11.11 -18.19
CA VAL A 212 0.08 -10.25 -18.56
C VAL A 212 -0.62 -10.79 -19.81
N SER A 213 0.13 -11.28 -20.79
CA SER A 213 -0.44 -11.83 -22.02
C SER A 213 -1.22 -13.13 -21.82
N ALA A 214 -0.87 -13.94 -20.82
CA ALA A 214 -1.59 -15.18 -20.53
C ALA A 214 -2.78 -14.96 -19.59
N VAL A 215 -2.62 -14.11 -18.57
CA VAL A 215 -3.58 -13.97 -17.47
C VAL A 215 -4.56 -12.84 -17.73
N VAL A 216 -4.10 -11.69 -18.23
CA VAL A 216 -4.92 -10.49 -18.43
C VAL A 216 -4.55 -9.77 -19.74
N PRO A 217 -4.77 -10.43 -20.90
CA PRO A 217 -4.28 -9.96 -22.20
C PRO A 217 -4.81 -8.58 -22.59
N TYR A 218 -5.95 -8.16 -22.04
CA TYR A 218 -6.49 -6.81 -22.21
C TYR A 218 -5.48 -5.72 -21.84
N LEU A 219 -4.66 -5.96 -20.81
CA LEU A 219 -3.69 -4.97 -20.32
C LEU A 219 -2.43 -4.88 -21.19
N ASN A 220 -2.18 -5.80 -22.13
CA ASN A 220 -1.03 -5.74 -23.04
C ASN A 220 -1.03 -4.47 -23.91
N ASN A 221 -2.22 -3.93 -24.22
CA ASN A 221 -2.35 -2.71 -25.02
C ASN A 221 -1.74 -1.49 -24.32
N TYR A 222 -1.50 -1.58 -23.01
CA TYR A 222 -0.93 -0.53 -22.20
C TYR A 222 0.55 -0.76 -21.85
N THR A 223 1.11 -1.94 -22.13
CA THR A 223 2.54 -2.25 -21.87
C THR A 223 3.48 -1.88 -23.03
N GLN A 224 2.94 -1.44 -24.18
CA GLN A 224 3.70 -1.13 -25.39
C GLN A 224 3.80 0.38 -25.70
N GLN A 225 3.41 1.25 -24.77
CA GLN A 225 3.52 2.71 -24.90
C GLN A 225 4.71 3.24 -24.11
#